data_AF-A0A7C9VHL6-F1
#
_entry.id   AF-A0A7C9VHL6-F1
#
_cell.length_a   1.000
_cell.length_b   1.000
_cell.length_c   1.000
_cell.angle_alpha   90.00
_cell.angle_beta   90.00
_cell.angle_gamma   90.00
#
_symmetry.space_group_name_H-M   'P 1'
#
loop_
_entity.id
_entity.type
_entity.pdbx_description
1 polymer ?
#
loop_
_entity_poly.entity_id
_entity_poly.type
_entity_poly.pdbx_seq_one_letter_code
_entity_poly.pdbx_strand_id
1 'polypeptide(L)'
;MARISAKAFVPPPVLLAPAPERKARTPWLAALGETTPTVHMVQEVVADYYGTSVALLKAKRHTADLTRMRHIATFLAFELTGGNISMIARHFGDRDRSTIHNAIRRVNAALKTNKALTVELTELAHRIGARCT
;
A
#
# COMPACT_ATOMS: atom_id res chain seq x y z
N MET A 1 -30.24 -8.31 -26.93
CA MET A 1 -29.93 -7.41 -25.80
C MET A 1 -28.50 -7.65 -25.37
N ALA A 2 -27.59 -6.73 -25.66
CA ALA A 2 -26.16 -6.89 -25.36
C ALA A 2 -25.79 -6.14 -24.07
N ARG A 3 -24.68 -6.61 -23.45
CA ARG A 3 -23.81 -5.93 -22.46
C ARG A 3 -24.27 -6.11 -20.99
N ILE A 4 -23.43 -6.41 -20.00
CA ILE A 4 -21.97 -6.33 -19.85
C ILE A 4 -21.52 -7.55 -19.04
N SER A 5 -20.57 -8.32 -19.59
CA SER A 5 -19.78 -9.27 -18.80
C SER A 5 -19.05 -8.47 -17.73
N ALA A 6 -19.47 -8.62 -16.46
CA ALA A 6 -18.73 -8.10 -15.33
C ALA A 6 -17.40 -8.83 -15.30
N LYS A 7 -16.40 -8.26 -15.98
CA LYS A 7 -15.01 -8.71 -15.93
C LYS A 7 -14.61 -8.50 -14.48
N ALA A 8 -14.77 -9.54 -13.68
CA ALA A 8 -14.23 -9.58 -12.34
C ALA A 8 -12.75 -9.26 -12.52
N PHE A 9 -12.33 -8.08 -12.04
CA PHE A 9 -10.93 -7.87 -11.75
C PHE A 9 -10.61 -8.81 -10.59
N VAL A 10 -10.38 -10.07 -10.93
CA VAL A 10 -9.62 -11.00 -10.13
C VAL A 10 -8.24 -10.35 -10.08
N PRO A 11 -7.79 -9.84 -8.91
CA PRO A 11 -6.40 -9.43 -8.82
C PRO A 11 -5.56 -10.64 -9.26
N PRO A 12 -4.63 -10.49 -10.21
CA PRO A 12 -3.81 -11.61 -10.65
C PRO A 12 -3.15 -12.22 -9.43
N PRO A 13 -3.01 -13.57 -9.38
CA PRO A 13 -2.45 -14.25 -8.22
C PRO A 13 -1.11 -13.59 -7.91
N VAL A 14 -1.02 -12.96 -6.74
CA VAL A 14 0.20 -12.28 -6.31
C VAL A 14 1.18 -13.36 -5.87
N LEU A 15 1.77 -14.02 -6.86
CA LEU A 15 2.96 -14.84 -6.73
C LEU A 15 3.90 -14.38 -7.85
N LEU A 16 4.90 -13.58 -7.45
CA LEU A 16 6.18 -13.51 -8.16
C LEU A 16 6.14 -13.14 -9.66
N ALA A 17 5.43 -12.07 -10.05
CA ALA A 17 5.67 -11.46 -11.35
C ALA A 17 7.03 -10.71 -11.33
N PRO A 18 7.87 -10.82 -12.38
CA PRO A 18 9.14 -10.11 -12.45
C PRO A 18 8.93 -8.58 -12.47
N ALA A 19 9.89 -7.83 -11.92
CA ALA A 19 9.86 -6.38 -11.73
C ALA A 19 9.27 -5.52 -12.88
N PRO A 20 9.48 -5.80 -14.19
CA PRO A 20 8.91 -4.98 -15.26
C PRO A 20 7.37 -5.02 -15.35
N GLU A 21 6.72 -6.14 -15.00
CA GLU A 21 5.26 -6.27 -15.14
C GLU A 21 4.47 -5.54 -14.03
N ARG A 22 5.10 -5.38 -12.85
CA ARG A 22 4.53 -4.59 -11.75
C ARG A 22 4.44 -3.10 -12.09
N LYS A 23 5.52 -2.54 -12.66
CA LYS A 23 5.65 -1.11 -12.99
C LYS A 23 4.63 -0.63 -14.03
N ALA A 24 4.25 -1.50 -14.97
CA ALA A 24 3.30 -1.17 -16.03
C ALA A 24 1.84 -0.99 -15.57
N ARG A 25 1.49 -1.39 -14.33
CA ARG A 25 0.09 -1.48 -13.87
C ARG A 25 -0.28 -0.49 -12.77
N THR A 26 0.67 0.22 -12.18
CA THR A 26 0.43 1.06 -10.99
C THR A 26 1.14 2.41 -11.08
N PRO A 27 0.39 3.54 -11.04
CA PRO A 27 0.98 4.87 -11.14
C PRO A 27 2.03 5.18 -10.07
N TRP A 28 1.89 4.60 -8.89
CA TRP A 28 2.81 4.80 -7.76
C TRP A 28 4.13 4.01 -7.89
N LEU A 29 4.24 2.97 -8.72
CA LEU A 29 5.51 2.25 -8.91
C LEU A 29 6.46 2.94 -9.89
N ALA A 30 5.93 3.73 -10.83
CA ALA A 30 6.75 4.53 -11.73
C ALA A 30 7.68 5.50 -10.97
N ALA A 31 7.25 5.92 -9.78
CA ALA A 31 7.97 6.83 -8.89
C ALA A 31 9.24 6.24 -8.24
N LEU A 32 9.37 4.91 -8.15
CA LEU A 32 10.44 4.26 -7.36
C LEU A 32 11.76 4.02 -8.10
N GLY A 33 11.80 4.17 -9.43
CA GLY A 33 13.00 3.85 -10.20
C GLY A 33 13.38 2.37 -10.09
N GLU A 34 14.63 2.06 -9.74
CA GLU A 34 15.16 0.69 -9.59
C GLU A 34 15.28 0.19 -8.13
N THR A 35 15.08 1.07 -7.15
CA THR A 35 15.26 0.78 -5.73
C THR A 35 14.04 0.17 -5.06
N THR A 36 14.27 -0.79 -4.16
CA THR A 36 13.24 -1.41 -3.32
C THR A 36 13.26 -0.80 -1.91
N PRO A 37 12.23 -0.03 -1.51
CA PRO A 37 12.16 0.53 -0.17
C PRO A 37 11.95 -0.57 0.89
N THR A 38 12.34 -0.29 2.13
CA THR A 38 12.02 -1.16 3.28
C THR A 38 10.64 -0.84 3.86
N VAL A 39 10.02 -1.79 4.56
CA VAL A 39 8.73 -1.57 5.23
C VAL A 39 8.83 -0.43 6.27
N HIS A 40 9.98 -0.30 6.94
CA HIS A 40 10.23 0.77 7.90
C HIS A 40 10.20 2.15 7.24
N MET A 41 10.86 2.30 6.09
CA MET A 41 10.87 3.56 5.33
C MET A 41 9.46 4.00 4.95
N VAL A 42 8.61 3.06 4.52
CA VAL A 42 7.21 3.34 4.22
C VAL A 42 6.47 3.86 5.45
N GLN A 43 6.71 3.26 6.62
CA GLN A 43 6.07 3.71 7.87
C GLN A 43 6.49 5.13 8.24
N GLU A 44 7.78 5.45 8.14
CA GLU A 44 8.30 6.78 8.45
C GLU A 44 7.73 7.84 7.51
N VAL A 45 7.81 7.63 6.19
CA VAL A 45 7.31 8.61 5.22
C VAL A 45 5.82 8.83 5.34
N VAL A 46 5.04 7.77 5.58
CA VAL A 46 3.60 7.89 5.77
C VAL A 46 3.30 8.59 7.10
N ALA A 47 4.04 8.29 8.17
CA ALA A 47 3.88 8.98 9.44
C ALA A 47 4.14 10.48 9.30
N ASP A 48 5.24 10.85 8.65
CA ASP A 48 5.64 12.23 8.37
C ASP A 48 4.59 12.96 7.51
N TYR A 49 4.07 12.29 6.47
CA TYR A 49 3.06 12.88 5.57
C TYR A 49 1.77 13.25 6.31
N TYR A 50 1.31 12.42 7.24
CA TYR A 50 0.08 12.66 8.00
C TYR A 50 0.30 13.37 9.35
N GLY A 51 1.53 13.77 9.68
CA GLY A 51 1.85 14.39 10.96
C GLY A 51 1.58 13.47 12.16
N THR A 52 1.78 12.16 11.99
CA THR A 52 1.63 11.16 13.05
C THR A 52 2.98 10.48 13.34
N SER A 53 3.02 9.53 14.28
CA SER A 53 4.25 8.78 14.57
C SER A 53 4.13 7.31 14.16
N VAL A 54 5.27 6.69 13.83
CA VAL A 54 5.35 5.26 13.50
C VAL A 54 4.79 4.39 14.63
N ALA A 55 5.01 4.78 15.89
CA ALA A 55 4.43 4.10 17.05
C ALA A 55 2.90 4.05 16.98
N LEU A 56 2.24 5.12 16.51
CA LEU A 56 0.79 5.18 16.38
C LEU A 56 0.26 4.35 15.20
N LEU A 57 1.05 4.20 14.13
CA LEU A 57 0.74 3.27 13.05
C LEU A 57 0.80 1.81 13.52
N LYS A 58 1.65 1.49 14.51
CA LYS A 58 1.76 0.15 15.11
C LYS A 58 0.79 -0.09 16.28
N ALA A 59 0.34 0.97 16.95
CA ALA A 59 -0.50 0.88 18.14
C ALA A 59 -1.84 0.16 17.90
N LYS A 60 -2.32 -0.57 18.91
CA LYS A 60 -3.64 -1.25 18.88
C LYS A 60 -4.84 -0.29 18.91
N ARG A 61 -4.65 1.00 19.18
CA ARG A 61 -5.75 1.98 19.20
C ARG A 61 -6.37 2.17 17.82
N HIS A 62 -7.68 2.35 17.72
CA HIS A 62 -8.39 2.45 16.44
C HIS A 62 -9.26 3.71 16.40
N THR A 63 -8.77 4.76 15.74
CA THR A 63 -9.60 5.86 15.26
C THR A 63 -9.76 5.76 13.74
N ALA A 64 -10.78 6.39 13.17
CA ALA A 64 -11.03 6.34 11.73
C ALA A 64 -9.81 6.82 10.92
N ASP A 65 -9.23 7.95 11.33
CA ASP A 65 -8.08 8.54 10.66
C ASP A 65 -6.83 7.67 10.77
N LEU A 66 -6.51 7.17 11.97
CA LEU A 66 -5.35 6.27 12.14
C LEU A 66 -5.53 4.97 11.36
N THR A 67 -6.76 4.46 11.29
CA THR A 67 -7.06 3.25 10.52
C THR A 67 -6.86 3.50 9.03
N ARG A 68 -7.30 4.65 8.50
CA ARG A 68 -7.03 5.08 7.12
C ARG A 68 -5.53 5.18 6.84
N MET A 69 -4.77 5.88 7.69
CA MET A 69 -3.32 6.04 7.55
C MET A 69 -2.61 4.69 7.55
N ARG A 70 -2.97 3.77 8.46
CA ARG A 70 -2.42 2.41 8.50
C ARG A 70 -2.76 1.60 7.27
N HIS A 71 -3.99 1.68 6.78
CA HIS A 71 -4.38 0.96 5.57
C HIS A 71 -3.54 1.42 4.38
N ILE A 72 -3.33 2.73 4.23
CA ILE A 72 -2.49 3.32 3.19
C ILE A 72 -1.03 2.87 3.35
N ALA A 73 -0.46 2.98 4.56
CA ALA A 73 0.90 2.52 4.83
C ALA A 73 1.10 1.03 4.54
N THR A 74 0.13 0.20 4.93
CA THR A 74 0.15 -1.26 4.72
C THR A 74 0.07 -1.61 3.23
N PHE A 75 -0.81 -0.91 2.50
CA PHE A 75 -0.97 -1.09 1.07
C PHE A 75 0.31 -0.74 0.32
N LEU A 76 0.90 0.43 0.60
CA LEU A 76 2.17 0.83 0.00
C LEU A 76 3.29 -0.14 0.38
N ALA A 77 3.40 -0.56 1.64
CA ALA A 77 4.39 -1.56 2.03
C ALA A 77 4.26 -2.85 1.22
N PHE A 78 3.04 -3.33 0.96
CA PHE A 78 2.81 -4.52 0.14
C PHE A 78 3.18 -4.32 -1.34
N GLU A 79 2.75 -3.21 -1.93
CA GLU A 79 2.98 -2.90 -3.34
C GLU A 79 4.46 -2.63 -3.64
N LEU A 80 5.10 -1.80 -2.81
CA LEU A 80 6.45 -1.29 -3.05
C LEU A 80 7.55 -2.29 -2.67
N THR A 81 7.37 -3.05 -1.59
CA THR A 81 8.42 -3.97 -1.11
C THR A 81 8.30 -5.38 -1.70
N GLY A 82 7.14 -5.74 -2.25
CA GLY A 82 6.86 -7.11 -2.68
C GLY A 82 6.87 -8.14 -1.55
N GLY A 83 6.88 -7.68 -0.29
CA GLY A 83 6.98 -8.51 0.90
C GLY A 83 5.75 -9.38 1.17
N ASN A 84 5.96 -10.46 1.93
CA ASN A 84 4.88 -11.33 2.36
C ASN A 84 3.96 -10.61 3.37
N ILE A 85 2.64 -10.81 3.25
CA ILE A 85 1.61 -10.30 4.17
C ILE A 85 1.97 -10.56 5.63
N SER A 86 2.45 -11.76 5.97
CA SER A 86 2.82 -12.11 7.36
C SER A 86 4.00 -11.28 7.88
N MET A 87 4.98 -11.01 7.03
CA MET A 87 6.14 -10.18 7.37
C MET A 87 5.69 -8.73 7.60
N ILE A 88 4.86 -8.19 6.72
CA ILE A 88 4.29 -6.84 6.85
C ILE A 88 3.48 -6.76 8.17
N ALA A 89 2.70 -7.79 8.49
CA ALA A 89 1.90 -7.82 9.72
C ALA A 89 2.75 -7.67 10.99
N ARG A 90 3.92 -8.33 11.03
CA ARG A 90 4.92 -8.18 12.09
C ARG A 90 5.43 -6.75 12.21
N HIS A 91 5.77 -6.11 11.09
CA HIS A 91 6.22 -4.71 11.09
C HIS A 91 5.15 -3.71 11.56
N PHE A 92 3.85 -4.02 11.36
CA PHE A 92 2.74 -3.17 11.80
C PHE A 92 2.22 -3.49 13.22
N GLY A 93 3.06 -4.12 14.05
CA GLY A 93 2.78 -4.41 15.46
C GLY A 93 2.17 -5.79 15.69
N ASP A 94 2.73 -6.80 15.01
CA ASP A 94 2.28 -8.21 15.10
C ASP A 94 0.78 -8.38 14.90
N ARG A 95 0.24 -7.69 13.89
CA ARG A 95 -1.18 -7.77 13.55
C ARG A 95 -1.51 -9.11 12.89
N ASP A 96 -2.77 -9.49 12.95
CA ASP A 96 -3.25 -10.66 12.21
C ASP A 96 -3.08 -10.47 10.70
N ARG A 97 -2.65 -11.54 10.02
CA ARG A 97 -2.52 -11.59 8.56
C ARG A 97 -3.83 -11.18 7.85
N SER A 98 -4.98 -11.57 8.41
CA SER A 98 -6.30 -11.21 7.91
C SER A 98 -6.58 -9.70 7.99
N THR A 99 -6.04 -9.03 9.01
CA THR A 99 -6.13 -7.56 9.17
C THR A 99 -5.40 -6.85 8.04
N ILE A 100 -4.17 -7.29 7.74
CA ILE A 100 -3.37 -6.75 6.62
C ILE A 100 -4.08 -7.00 5.29
N HIS A 101 -4.61 -8.20 5.08
CA HIS A 101 -5.37 -8.51 3.87
C HIS A 101 -6.61 -7.60 3.75
N ASN A 102 -7.38 -7.41 4.81
CA ASN A 102 -8.55 -6.55 4.78
C ASN A 102 -8.18 -5.08 4.51
N ALA A 103 -7.06 -4.60 5.06
CA ALA A 103 -6.54 -3.26 4.77
C ALA A 103 -6.26 -3.06 3.28
N ILE A 104 -5.51 -3.98 2.66
CA ILE A 104 -5.19 -3.96 1.22
C ILE A 104 -6.48 -3.96 0.39
N ARG A 105 -7.44 -4.82 0.72
CA ARG A 105 -8.73 -4.90 0.03
C ARG A 105 -9.51 -3.58 0.11
N ARG A 106 -9.52 -2.92 1.27
CA ARG A 106 -10.23 -1.65 1.48
C ARG A 106 -9.60 -0.51 0.68
N VAL A 107 -8.27 -0.43 0.61
CA VAL A 107 -7.59 0.58 -0.22
C VAL A 107 -7.87 0.33 -1.71
N ASN A 108 -7.77 -0.92 -2.16
CA ASN A 108 -8.11 -1.28 -3.54
C ASN A 108 -9.56 -0.96 -3.92
N ALA A 109 -10.51 -1.16 -3.00
CA ALA A 109 -11.89 -0.76 -3.23
C ALA A 109 -12.03 0.77 -3.33
N ALA A 110 -11.34 1.52 -2.45
CA ALA A 110 -11.37 2.97 -2.46
C ALA A 110 -10.72 3.58 -3.72
N LEU A 111 -9.70 2.94 -4.29
CA LEU A 111 -9.07 3.38 -5.54
C LEU A 111 -10.01 3.36 -6.74
N LYS A 112 -11.06 2.53 -6.72
CA LYS A 112 -12.06 2.48 -7.80
C LYS A 112 -12.98 3.68 -7.81
N THR A 113 -13.20 4.30 -6.65
CA THR A 113 -14.18 5.38 -6.48
C THR A 113 -13.51 6.73 -6.25
N ASN A 114 -12.32 6.76 -5.66
CA ASN A 114 -11.64 7.97 -5.25
C ASN A 114 -10.35 8.20 -6.05
N LYS A 115 -10.40 9.08 -7.05
CA LYS A 115 -9.21 9.49 -7.82
C LYS A 115 -8.19 10.27 -7.00
N ALA A 116 -8.62 11.00 -5.96
CA ALA A 116 -7.71 11.74 -5.09
C ALA A 116 -6.78 10.79 -4.30
N LEU A 117 -7.28 9.61 -3.95
CA LEU A 117 -6.47 8.57 -3.32
C LEU A 117 -5.32 8.12 -4.23
N THR A 118 -5.55 8.01 -5.55
CA THR A 118 -4.48 7.65 -6.49
C THR A 118 -3.37 8.71 -6.48
N VAL A 119 -3.73 9.99 -6.48
CA VAL A 119 -2.76 11.10 -6.43
C VAL A 119 -1.99 11.07 -5.11
N GLU A 120 -2.69 10.87 -3.99
CA GLU A 120 -2.10 10.75 -2.64
C GLU A 120 -1.10 9.59 -2.55
N LEU A 121 -1.44 8.40 -3.10
CA LEU A 121 -0.54 7.25 -3.13
C LEU A 121 0.68 7.49 -4.02
N THR A 122 0.50 8.13 -5.17
CA THR A 122 1.62 8.47 -6.07
C THR A 122 2.57 9.48 -5.42
N GLU A 123 2.05 10.50 -4.73
CA GLU A 123 2.86 11.46 -3.98
C GLU A 123 3.66 10.78 -2.86
N LEU A 124 3.01 9.92 -2.07
CA LEU A 124 3.68 9.14 -1.02
C LEU A 124 4.78 8.25 -1.61
N ALA A 125 4.53 7.60 -2.74
CA ALA A 125 5.52 6.75 -3.39
C ALA A 125 6.72 7.53 -3.94
N HIS A 126 6.52 8.74 -4.49
CA HIS A 126 7.63 9.62 -4.87
C HIS A 126 8.49 10.00 -3.66
N ARG A 127 7.87 10.35 -2.52
CA ARG A 127 8.61 10.67 -1.29
C ARG A 127 9.39 9.48 -0.75
N ILE A 128 8.82 8.27 -0.84
CA ILE A 128 9.51 7.03 -0.45
C ILE A 128 10.69 6.77 -1.38
N GLY A 129 10.50 6.89 -2.70
CA GLY A 129 11.56 6.74 -3.69
C GLY A 129 12.69 7.74 -3.50
N ALA A 130 12.37 9.01 -3.21
CA ALA A 130 13.35 10.06 -2.96
C ALA A 130 14.21 9.85 -1.71
N ARG A 131 13.75 9.06 -0.72
CA ARG A 131 14.55 8.67 0.46
C ARG A 131 15.42 7.43 0.24
N CYS A 132 15.22 6.70 -0.86
CA CYS A 132 15.99 5.51 -1.19
C CYS A 132 17.26 5.81 -1.99
N THR A 133 17.36 7.02 -2.56
CA THR A 133 18.51 7.52 -3.34
C THR A 133 19.47 8.27 -2.44
#